data_AF-E5Y905-F1
#
_entry.id   AF-E5Y905-F1
#
_cell.length_a   1.000
_cell.length_b   1.000
_cell.length_c   1.000
_cell.angle_alpha   90.00
_cell.angle_beta   90.00
_cell.angle_gamma   90.00
#
_symmetry.space_group_name_H-M   'P 1'
#
loop_
_entity.id
_entity.type
_entity.pdbx_description
1 polymer ?
#
loop_
_entity_poly.entity_id
_entity_poly.type
_entity_poly.pdbx_seq_one_letter_code
_entity_poly.pdbx_strand_id
1 'polypeptide(L)'
;MTTGYNFAMALERVFVELVAKRVKERGIKKGEFAALVWPEDSPKAAAARWTAMRSKASNTGKPQGVQISDAQRMAEVLGEDLSYLMAIAKEQARAQAEA
;
A
#
# COMPACT_ATOMS: atom_id res chain seq x y z
N MET A 1 2.63 28.79 -1.11
CA MET A 1 1.42 27.95 -1.10
C MET A 1 1.60 26.97 0.03
N THR A 2 0.91 27.15 1.15
CA THR A 2 1.02 26.24 2.31
C THR A 2 0.60 24.87 1.84
N THR A 3 1.53 23.93 1.75
CA THR A 3 1.29 22.52 1.44
C THR A 3 0.52 21.95 2.62
N GLY A 4 -0.80 22.19 2.64
CA GLY A 4 -1.70 21.60 3.62
C GLY A 4 -1.49 20.09 3.61
N TYR A 5 -1.37 19.51 4.80
CA TYR A 5 -1.24 18.07 4.96
C TYR A 5 -2.36 17.37 4.18
N ASN A 6 -1.98 16.62 3.13
CA ASN A 6 -2.95 15.91 2.31
C ASN A 6 -3.26 14.55 2.96
N PHE A 7 -4.29 14.54 3.81
CA PHE A 7 -4.71 13.34 4.54
C PHE A 7 -5.01 12.15 3.61
N ALA A 8 -5.58 12.39 2.43
CA ALA A 8 -5.88 11.32 1.49
C ALA A 8 -4.61 10.61 1.00
N MET A 9 -3.58 11.37 0.61
CA MET A 9 -2.30 10.79 0.20
C MET A 9 -1.56 10.14 1.37
N ALA A 10 -1.69 10.70 2.57
CA ALA A 10 -1.09 10.12 3.78
C ALA A 10 -1.74 8.78 4.13
N LEU A 11 -3.06 8.68 4.05
CA LEU A 11 -3.81 7.44 4.24
C LEU A 11 -3.35 6.35 3.27
N GLU A 12 -3.28 6.64 1.97
CA GLU A 12 -2.81 5.67 0.97
C GLU A 12 -1.40 5.18 1.28
N ARG A 13 -0.49 6.10 1.63
CA ARG A 13 0.88 5.75 1.97
C ARG A 13 0.95 4.85 3.20
N VAL A 14 0.25 5.22 4.27
CA VAL A 14 0.21 4.44 5.51
C VAL A 14 -0.43 3.07 5.27
N PHE A 15 -1.46 2.98 4.43
CA PHE A 15 -2.05 1.70 4.03
C PHE A 15 -1.01 0.79 3.35
N VAL A 16 -0.25 1.30 2.39
CA VAL A 16 0.80 0.52 1.70
C VAL A 16 1.92 0.11 2.67
N GLU A 17 2.33 1.00 3.57
CA GLU A 17 3.32 0.71 4.61
C GLU A 17 2.81 -0.38 5.58
N LEU A 18 1.53 -0.33 5.98
CA LEU A 18 0.88 -1.35 6.79
C LEU A 18 0.88 -2.72 6.08
N VAL A 19 0.42 -2.78 4.83
CA VAL A 19 0.43 -4.02 4.02
C VAL A 19 1.86 -4.56 3.91
N ALA A 20 2.84 -3.71 3.58
CA ALA A 20 4.23 -4.13 3.46
C ALA A 20 4.80 -4.68 4.78
N LYS A 21 4.40 -4.11 5.92
CA LYS A 21 4.76 -4.61 7.26
C LYS A 21 4.13 -6.00 7.49
N ARG A 22 2.84 -6.18 7.23
CA ARG A 22 2.14 -7.47 7.37
C ARG A 22 2.75 -8.58 6.51
N VAL A 23 3.06 -8.26 5.25
CA VAL A 23 3.75 -9.16 4.32
C VAL A 23 5.08 -9.63 4.90
N LYS A 24 5.87 -8.70 5.46
CA LYS A 24 7.16 -9.01 6.10
C LYS A 24 6.98 -9.87 7.36
N GLU A 25 6.00 -9.55 8.21
CA GLU A 25 5.71 -10.31 9.44
C GLU A 25 5.29 -11.76 9.16
N ARG A 26 4.63 -12.00 8.02
CA ARG A 26 4.25 -13.34 7.54
C ARG A 26 5.36 -14.07 6.79
N GLY A 27 6.53 -13.46 6.63
CA GLY A 27 7.65 -14.07 5.91
C GLY A 27 7.47 -14.17 4.39
N ILE A 28 6.45 -13.52 3.82
CA ILE A 28 6.16 -13.58 2.38
C ILE A 28 7.18 -12.71 1.63
N LYS A 29 7.81 -13.26 0.59
CA LYS A 29 8.79 -12.50 -0.21
C LYS A 29 8.09 -11.46 -1.07
N LYS A 30 8.74 -10.32 -1.34
CA LYS A 30 8.14 -9.21 -2.11
C LYS A 30 7.63 -9.63 -3.49
N GLY A 31 8.39 -10.45 -4.21
CA GLY A 31 8.00 -10.94 -5.55
C GLY A 31 6.89 -11.99 -5.50
N GLU A 32 6.90 -12.82 -4.46
CA GLU A 32 5.85 -13.80 -4.17
C GLU A 32 4.53 -13.10 -3.84
N PHE A 33 4.56 -12.13 -2.93
CA PHE A 33 3.39 -11.31 -2.61
C PHE A 33 2.81 -10.64 -3.86
N ALA A 34 3.65 -10.02 -4.68
CA ALA A 34 3.19 -9.38 -5.90
C ALA A 34 2.51 -10.37 -6.86
N ALA A 35 3.07 -11.56 -7.04
CA ALA A 35 2.48 -12.61 -7.87
C ALA A 35 1.14 -13.14 -7.31
N LEU A 36 0.95 -13.13 -5.99
CA LEU A 36 -0.31 -13.49 -5.35
C LEU A 36 -1.39 -12.41 -5.53
N VAL A 37 -1.01 -11.12 -5.54
CA VAL A 37 -1.96 -10.00 -5.72
C VAL A 37 -2.40 -9.86 -7.18
N TRP A 38 -1.50 -10.08 -8.14
CA TRP A 38 -1.78 -10.01 -9.57
C TRP A 38 -1.36 -11.30 -10.27
N PRO A 39 -2.11 -12.41 -10.08
CA PRO A 39 -1.79 -13.69 -10.71
C PRO A 39 -1.92 -13.68 -12.24
N GLU A 40 -2.66 -12.72 -12.79
CA GLU A 40 -2.81 -12.52 -14.24
C GLU A 40 -1.59 -11.84 -14.90
N ASP A 41 -0.76 -11.17 -14.11
CA ASP A 41 0.41 -10.44 -14.59
C ASP A 41 1.66 -11.36 -14.61
N SER A 42 2.59 -11.08 -15.53
CA SER A 42 3.91 -11.73 -15.44
C SER A 42 4.59 -11.38 -14.11
N PRO A 43 5.43 -12.27 -13.52
CA PRO A 43 6.09 -11.99 -12.24
C PRO A 43 6.88 -10.67 -12.23
N LYS A 44 7.47 -10.30 -13.37
CA LYS A 44 8.18 -9.03 -13.55
C LYS A 44 7.23 -7.82 -13.49
N ALA A 45 6.08 -7.91 -14.16
CA ALA A 45 5.07 -6.85 -14.18
C ALA A 45 4.45 -6.66 -12.78
N ALA A 46 4.06 -7.75 -12.12
CA ALA A 46 3.54 -7.72 -10.76
C ALA A 46 4.54 -7.08 -9.77
N ALA A 47 5.82 -7.50 -9.81
CA ALA A 47 6.86 -6.93 -8.97
C ALA A 47 7.12 -5.43 -9.24
N ALA A 48 7.01 -5.00 -10.50
CA ALA A 48 7.11 -3.59 -10.87
C ALA A 48 5.94 -2.78 -10.30
N ARG A 49 4.70 -3.28 -10.37
CA ARG A 49 3.51 -2.65 -9.76
C ARG A 49 3.65 -2.50 -8.26
N TRP A 50 4.04 -3.58 -7.56
CA TRP A 50 4.30 -3.53 -6.11
C TRP A 50 5.39 -2.52 -5.74
N THR A 51 6.45 -2.43 -6.56
CA THR A 51 7.54 -1.49 -6.34
C THR A 51 7.10 -0.05 -6.58
N ALA A 52 6.30 0.20 -7.60
CA ALA A 52 5.78 1.54 -7.90
C ALA A 52 4.81 2.06 -6.81
N MET A 53 4.01 1.19 -6.20
CA MET A 53 3.13 1.54 -5.09
C MET A 53 3.91 1.84 -3.80
N ARG A 54 4.98 1.08 -3.52
CA ARG A 54 5.78 1.24 -2.30
C ARG A 54 6.82 2.35 -2.40
N SER A 55 7.45 2.50 -3.55
CA SER A 55 8.45 3.53 -3.77
C SER A 55 7.71 4.84 -4.00
N LYS A 56 8.05 5.89 -3.23
CA LYS A 56 7.68 7.26 -3.59
C LYS A 56 8.02 7.43 -5.07
N ALA A 57 7.05 7.69 -5.95
CA ALA A 57 7.32 7.83 -7.37
C ALA A 57 8.39 8.91 -7.53
N SER A 58 9.61 8.46 -7.81
CA SER A 58 10.79 9.29 -7.84
C SER A 58 10.64 10.26 -9.01
N ASN A 59 10.93 11.55 -8.75
CA ASN A 59 11.02 12.69 -9.66
C ASN A 59 9.75 13.52 -9.91
N THR A 60 8.53 13.09 -9.56
CA THR A 60 7.32 13.92 -9.73
C THR A 60 6.59 14.27 -8.43
N GLY A 61 6.99 13.68 -7.30
CA GLY A 61 6.43 13.98 -5.98
C GLY A 61 4.98 13.53 -5.78
N LYS A 62 4.35 12.85 -6.75
CA LYS A 62 3.00 12.34 -6.64
C LYS A 62 3.03 10.87 -6.19
N PRO A 63 2.41 10.52 -5.05
CA PRO A 63 2.20 9.11 -4.72
C PRO A 63 1.37 8.46 -5.82
N GLN A 64 1.75 7.24 -6.22
CA GLN A 64 0.93 6.45 -7.11
C GLN A 64 -0.23 5.89 -6.28
N GLY A 65 -1.43 6.45 -6.49
CA GLY A 65 -2.62 6.08 -5.72
C GLY A 65 -2.90 4.57 -5.81
N VAL A 66 -3.47 4.04 -4.74
CA VAL A 66 -3.82 2.61 -4.66
C VAL A 66 -5.27 2.45 -5.09
N GLN A 67 -5.50 1.70 -6.17
CA GLN A 67 -6.87 1.36 -6.56
C GLN A 67 -7.52 0.50 -5.48
N ILE A 68 -8.81 0.72 -5.21
CA ILE A 68 -9.54 -0.09 -4.22
C ILE A 68 -9.51 -1.58 -4.58
N SER A 69 -9.53 -1.91 -5.87
CA SER A 69 -9.38 -3.29 -6.36
C SER A 69 -8.03 -3.91 -5.96
N ASP A 70 -6.94 -3.15 -6.03
CA ASP A 70 -5.61 -3.62 -5.63
C ASP A 70 -5.55 -3.77 -4.10
N ALA A 71 -6.13 -2.82 -3.37
CA ALA A 71 -6.22 -2.89 -1.91
C ALA A 71 -7.01 -4.12 -1.43
N GLN A 72 -8.13 -4.43 -2.10
CA GLN A 72 -8.93 -5.62 -1.82
C GLN A 72 -8.14 -6.91 -2.04
N ARG A 73 -7.43 -7.03 -3.17
CA ARG A 73 -6.57 -8.19 -3.47
C ARG A 73 -5.43 -8.33 -2.45
N MET A 74 -4.81 -7.22 -2.04
CA MET A 74 -3.79 -7.25 -0.99
C MET A 74 -4.35 -7.78 0.33
N ALA A 75 -5.56 -7.36 0.70
CA ALA A 75 -6.25 -7.83 1.90
C ALA A 75 -6.55 -9.33 1.81
N GLU A 76 -7.01 -9.83 0.65
CA GLU A 76 -7.25 -11.25 0.39
C GLU A 76 -5.98 -12.10 0.50
N VAL A 77 -4.86 -11.65 -0.06
CA VAL A 77 -3.56 -12.35 0.09
C VAL A 77 -3.11 -12.40 1.54
N LEU A 78 -3.44 -11.37 2.33
CA LEU A 78 -3.23 -11.36 3.77
C LEU A 78 -4.32 -12.12 4.53
N GLY A 79 -5.42 -12.57 3.93
CA GLY A 79 -6.56 -13.12 4.67
C GLY A 79 -7.04 -12.18 5.79
N GLU A 80 -7.00 -10.88 5.55
CA GLU A 80 -7.49 -9.82 6.46
C GLU A 80 -8.59 -9.04 5.75
N ASP A 81 -9.53 -8.45 6.51
CA ASP A 81 -10.57 -7.60 5.92
C ASP A 81 -10.00 -6.26 5.47
N LEU A 82 -10.36 -5.81 4.26
CA LEU A 82 -9.96 -4.49 3.74
C LEU A 82 -10.43 -3.36 4.67
N SER A 83 -11.66 -3.45 5.20
CA SER A 83 -12.22 -2.45 6.12
C SER A 83 -11.39 -2.32 7.39
N TYR A 84 -10.88 -3.44 7.92
CA TYR A 84 -10.02 -3.47 9.09
C TYR A 84 -8.66 -2.83 8.81
N LEU A 85 -8.01 -3.19 7.70
CA LEU A 85 -6.75 -2.57 7.29
C LEU A 85 -6.89 -1.06 7.07
N MET A 86 -8.03 -0.63 6.51
CA MET A 86 -8.33 0.79 6.30
C MET A 86 -8.55 1.55 7.62
N ALA A 87 -9.22 0.93 8.60
CA ALA A 87 -9.40 1.52 9.92
C ALA A 87 -8.05 1.77 10.61
N ILE A 88 -7.17 0.76 10.62
CA ILE A 88 -5.82 0.88 11.19
C ILE A 88 -5.01 1.97 10.45
N ALA A 89 -5.04 1.96 9.11
CA ALA A 89 -4.30 2.94 8.32
C ALA A 89 -4.79 4.37 8.60
N LYS A 90 -6.09 4.57 8.80
CA LYS A 90 -6.68 5.86 9.14
C LYS A 90 -6.26 6.37 10.52
N GLU A 91 -6.21 5.50 11.51
CA GLU A 91 -5.72 5.84 12.85
C GLU A 91 -4.24 6.22 12.83
N GLN A 92 -3.41 5.44 12.15
CA GLN A 92 -1.98 5.73 11.99
C GLN A 92 -1.74 7.03 11.21
N ALA A 93 -2.51 7.31 10.15
CA ALA A 93 -2.40 8.56 9.41
C ALA A 93 -2.77 9.77 10.26
N ARG A 94 -3.81 9.68 11.10
CA ARG A 94 -4.16 10.75 12.05
C ARG A 94 -3.05 11.03 13.04
N ALA A 95 -2.46 9.97 13.63
CA ALA A 95 -1.35 10.11 14.55
C ALA A 95 -0.13 10.81 13.90
N GLN A 96 0.11 10.58 12.60
CA GLN A 96 1.17 11.28 11.85
C GLN A 96 0.82 12.74 11.51
N ALA A 97 -0.45 13.12 11.49
CA ALA A 97 -0.89 14.49 11.24
C ALA A 97 -0.82 15.36 12.50
N GLU A 98 -0.92 14.74 13.67
CA GLU A 98 -0.90 15.39 15.00
C GLU A 98 0.51 15.44 15.62
N ALA A 99 1.50 14.75 15.04
CA ALA A 99 2.89 14.71 15.46
C ALA A 99 3.76 15.77 14.75
#